data_AF-A0A1G8D7K7-F1
#
_entry.id   AF-A0A1G8D7K7-F1
#
_cell.length_a   1.000
_cell.length_b   1.000
_cell.length_c   1.000
_cell.angle_alpha   90.00
_cell.angle_beta   90.00
_cell.angle_gamma   90.00
#
_symmetry.space_group_name_H-M   'P 1'
#
loop_
_entity.id
_entity.type
_entity.pdbx_description
1 polymer ?
#
loop_
_entity_poly.entity_id
_entity_poly.type
_entity_poly.pdbx_seq_one_letter_code
_entity_poly.pdbx_strand_id
1 'polypeptide(L)'
;MNFLLKTNWLEILLIFVIIYVVSYVGVYYKDWIKPQNTKGKTTTDKRNDIKSRYQPKALAKEQTYNNFSKKDTLKSLIRERMIKVIKETSEKSPMKDTPLEGLIIQNAIGTASEKYKVHFLKERHKLGMTEQEIKSVVDEVTKEMLERFLE
;
A
#
# COMPACT_ATOMS: atom_id res chain seq x y z
N MET A 1 17.53 0.54 41.65
CA MET A 1 17.92 1.17 40.37
C MET A 1 16.64 1.38 39.54
N ASN A 2 15.82 2.35 39.93
CA ASN A 2 14.56 2.70 39.25
C ASN A 2 14.72 4.13 38.70
N PHE A 3 15.29 4.26 37.51
CA PHE A 3 15.60 5.58 36.92
C PHE A 3 14.93 5.81 35.56
N LEU A 4 13.81 5.15 35.25
CA LEU A 4 13.17 5.27 33.93
C LEU A 4 11.64 5.25 33.97
N LEU A 5 11.00 5.84 34.99
CA LEU A 5 9.54 5.95 35.05
C LEU A 5 9.07 7.30 35.61
N LYS A 6 9.75 8.36 35.18
CA LYS A 6 9.28 9.74 35.36
C LYS A 6 9.40 10.49 34.04
N THR A 7 8.85 9.91 32.97
CA THR A 7 8.56 10.66 31.76
C THR A 7 7.57 11.74 32.15
N ASN A 8 8.05 12.97 32.20
CA ASN A 8 7.26 14.13 32.57
C ASN A 8 6.14 14.25 31.54
N TRP A 9 4.88 14.14 31.96
CA TRP A 9 3.69 14.34 31.12
C TRP A 9 3.76 15.64 30.29
N LEU A 10 4.50 16.64 30.79
CA LEU A 10 4.88 17.86 30.10
C LEU A 10 5.61 17.65 28.76
N GLU A 11 6.53 16.69 28.67
CA GLU A 11 7.27 16.40 27.42
C GLU A 11 6.37 15.78 26.36
N ILE A 12 5.43 14.91 26.77
CA ILE A 12 4.44 14.32 25.86
C ILE A 12 3.49 15.40 25.33
N LEU A 13 3.07 16.32 26.20
CA LEU A 13 2.23 17.45 25.84
C LEU A 13 2.95 18.40 24.86
N LEU A 14 4.24 18.64 25.07
CA LEU A 14 5.07 19.45 24.19
C LEU A 14 5.20 18.84 22.78
N ILE A 15 5.41 17.53 22.69
CA ILE A 15 5.47 16.81 21.40
C ILE A 15 4.14 16.93 20.66
N PHE A 16 3.01 16.79 21.37
CA PHE A 16 1.67 16.90 20.76
C PHE A 16 1.40 18.30 20.20
N VAL A 17 1.82 19.35 20.92
CA VAL A 17 1.72 20.75 20.47
C VAL A 17 2.58 20.99 19.23
N ILE A 18 3.79 20.44 19.16
CA ILE A 18 4.66 20.56 17.98
C ILE A 18 4.02 19.91 16.75
N ILE A 19 3.48 18.70 16.89
CA ILE A 19 2.80 17.99 15.79
C ILE A 19 1.56 18.77 15.33
N TYR A 20 0.81 19.35 16.26
CA TYR A 20 -0.37 20.16 15.97
C TYR A 20 0.00 21.42 15.19
N VAL A 21 1.04 22.16 15.60
CA VAL A 21 1.50 23.37 14.89
C VAL A 21 2.01 23.04 13.49
N VAL A 22 2.79 21.97 13.32
CA VAL A 22 3.28 21.54 12.00
C VAL A 22 2.14 21.14 11.07
N SER A 23 1.13 20.45 11.62
CA SER A 23 -0.08 20.05 10.86
C SER A 23 -0.92 21.26 10.46
N TYR A 24 -1.10 22.22 11.38
CA TYR A 24 -1.85 23.45 11.15
C TYR A 24 -1.18 24.33 10.09
N VAL A 25 0.15 24.48 10.15
CA VAL A 25 0.94 25.21 9.15
C VAL A 25 0.90 24.49 7.80
N GLY A 26 0.97 23.16 7.77
CA GLY A 26 0.84 22.37 6.53
C GLY A 26 -0.50 22.56 5.81
N VAL A 27 -1.59 22.73 6.55
CA VAL A 27 -2.92 23.05 5.99
C VAL A 27 -2.93 24.49 5.44
N TYR A 28 -2.32 25.45 6.13
CA TYR A 28 -2.27 26.84 5.68
C TYR A 28 -1.38 27.07 4.44
N TYR A 29 -0.29 26.31 4.28
CA TYR A 29 0.53 26.37 3.06
C TYR A 29 -0.20 25.82 1.82
N LYS A 30 -1.19 24.94 1.99
CA LYS A 30 -1.97 24.38 0.88
C LYS A 30 -2.85 25.44 0.21
N ASP A 31 -3.29 26.45 0.94
CA ASP A 31 -4.11 27.55 0.40
C ASP A 31 -3.30 28.76 -0.09
N TRP A 32 -2.04 28.89 0.33
CA TRP A 32 -1.20 30.03 -0.08
C TRP A 32 -0.48 29.83 -1.42
N ILE A 33 -0.30 28.60 -1.89
CA ILE A 33 0.24 28.30 -3.22
C ILE A 33 -0.91 28.32 -4.26
N LYS A 34 -1.57 29.48 -4.41
CA LYS A 34 -2.25 29.82 -5.67
C LYS A 34 -1.26 30.60 -6.53
N PRO A 35 -0.90 30.13 -7.74
CA PRO A 35 -0.04 30.92 -8.62
C PRO A 35 -0.75 32.24 -8.92
N GLN A 36 -0.12 33.34 -8.51
CA GLN A 36 -0.57 34.68 -8.86
C GLN A 36 -0.46 34.82 -10.38
N ASN A 37 -1.61 34.81 -11.05
CA ASN A 37 -1.73 35.20 -12.45
C ASN A 37 -1.32 36.67 -12.58
N THR A 38 -0.06 36.91 -12.92
CA THR A 38 0.45 38.19 -13.40
C THR A 38 -0.19 38.50 -14.75
N LYS A 39 -1.35 39.16 -14.73
CA LYS A 39 -1.91 39.81 -15.92
C LYS A 39 -1.16 41.11 -16.21
N GLY A 40 0.09 40.98 -16.64
CA GLY A 40 0.82 42.01 -17.37
C GLY A 40 0.70 41.74 -18.85
N LYS A 41 -0.06 42.57 -19.57
CA LYS A 41 -0.01 42.64 -21.03
C LYS A 41 1.38 43.13 -21.43
N THR A 42 2.09 42.37 -22.26
CA THR A 42 2.76 42.89 -23.46
C THR A 42 2.83 41.80 -24.51
N THR A 43 2.36 42.17 -25.69
CA THR A 43 2.44 41.47 -26.96
C THR A 43 3.85 40.95 -27.23
N THR A 44 3.99 39.70 -27.67
CA THR A 44 4.67 39.26 -28.91
C THR A 44 4.65 37.72 -28.99
N ASP A 45 4.41 37.21 -30.20
CA ASP A 45 4.59 35.83 -30.67
C ASP A 45 3.50 34.77 -30.37
N LYS A 46 2.50 34.73 -31.26
CA LYS A 46 1.56 33.60 -31.40
C LYS A 46 2.24 32.45 -32.15
N ARG A 47 3.03 31.61 -31.48
CA ARG A 47 3.36 30.29 -32.07
C ARG A 47 3.53 29.09 -31.13
N ASN A 48 3.54 29.25 -29.80
CA ASN A 48 3.87 28.11 -28.90
C ASN A 48 2.90 27.80 -27.74
N ASP A 49 1.75 28.47 -27.59
CA ASP A 49 0.94 28.36 -26.35
C ASP A 49 -0.26 27.40 -26.36
N ILE A 50 -0.36 26.46 -27.31
CA ILE A 50 -1.50 25.51 -27.36
C ILE A 50 -1.18 24.18 -26.64
N LYS A 51 0.08 23.88 -26.32
CA LYS A 51 0.45 22.51 -25.87
C LYS A 51 0.37 22.21 -24.37
N SER A 52 0.13 23.17 -23.47
CA SER A 52 0.28 22.93 -22.03
C SER A 52 -1.01 22.73 -21.22
N ARG A 53 -2.21 22.74 -21.84
CA ARG A 53 -3.50 22.68 -21.10
C ARG A 53 -4.35 21.42 -21.33
N TYR A 54 -3.77 20.32 -21.81
CA TYR A 54 -4.51 19.08 -22.14
C TYR A 54 -4.04 17.79 -21.45
N GLN A 55 -3.19 17.83 -20.40
CA GLN A 55 -2.65 16.59 -19.83
C GLN A 55 -2.88 16.24 -18.33
N PRO A 56 -3.75 16.88 -17.52
CA PRO A 56 -3.99 16.36 -16.17
C PRO A 56 -4.90 15.10 -16.16
N LYS A 57 -5.87 14.99 -17.09
CA LYS A 57 -6.86 13.88 -17.08
C LYS A 57 -6.37 12.59 -17.75
N ALA A 58 -5.53 12.70 -18.78
CA ALA A 58 -4.95 11.54 -19.45
C ALA A 58 -3.92 10.84 -18.54
N LEU A 59 -3.04 11.63 -17.89
CA LEU A 59 -2.04 11.11 -16.96
C LEU A 59 -2.67 10.44 -15.73
N ALA A 60 -3.74 11.00 -15.18
CA ALA A 60 -4.46 10.40 -14.05
C ALA A 60 -5.15 9.08 -14.44
N LYS A 61 -5.76 9.00 -15.63
CA LYS A 61 -6.36 7.75 -16.13
C LYS A 61 -5.30 6.68 -16.41
N GLU A 62 -4.17 7.07 -17.00
CA GLU A 62 -3.05 6.17 -17.31
C GLU A 62 -2.37 5.66 -16.04
N GLN A 63 -2.17 6.51 -15.03
CA GLN A 63 -1.69 6.10 -13.71
C GLN A 63 -2.67 5.15 -13.01
N THR A 64 -3.98 5.40 -13.11
CA THR A 64 -5.00 4.52 -12.49
C THR A 64 -5.03 3.15 -13.18
N TYR A 65 -4.95 3.12 -14.51
CA TYR A 65 -4.88 1.87 -15.29
C TYR A 65 -3.59 1.08 -15.00
N ASN A 66 -2.45 1.76 -14.96
CA ASN A 66 -1.17 1.13 -14.64
C ASN A 66 -1.13 0.59 -13.20
N ASN A 67 -1.74 1.29 -12.24
CA ASN A 67 -1.83 0.82 -10.86
C ASN A 67 -2.83 -0.35 -10.70
N PHE A 68 -3.95 -0.35 -11.45
CA PHE A 68 -4.89 -1.46 -11.50
C PHE A 68 -4.23 -2.73 -12.05
N SER A 69 -3.55 -2.61 -13.20
CA SER A 69 -2.81 -3.71 -13.84
C SER A 69 -1.73 -4.31 -12.91
N LYS A 70 -0.99 -3.46 -12.17
CA LYS A 70 0.02 -3.92 -11.19
C LYS A 70 -0.60 -4.69 -10.02
N LYS A 71 -1.73 -4.21 -9.48
CA LYS A 71 -2.46 -4.89 -8.40
C LYS A 71 -2.95 -6.26 -8.84
N ASP A 72 -3.55 -6.36 -10.02
CA ASP A 72 -4.04 -7.63 -10.55
C ASP A 72 -2.91 -8.61 -10.84
N THR A 73 -1.78 -8.13 -11.36
CA THR A 73 -0.59 -8.95 -11.60
C THR A 73 0.00 -9.48 -10.29
N LEU A 74 0.08 -8.65 -9.26
CA LEU A 74 0.54 -9.09 -7.94
C LEU A 74 -0.44 -10.08 -7.32
N LYS A 75 -1.75 -9.83 -7.46
CA LYS A 75 -2.83 -10.69 -6.99
C LYS A 75 -2.75 -12.09 -7.62
N SER A 76 -2.59 -12.18 -8.94
CA SER A 76 -2.47 -13.46 -9.64
C SER A 76 -1.20 -14.22 -9.23
N LEU A 77 -0.07 -13.53 -9.12
CA LEU A 77 1.19 -14.14 -8.69
C LEU A 77 1.13 -14.67 -7.25
N ILE A 78 0.53 -13.93 -6.33
CA ILE A 78 0.34 -14.39 -4.94
C ILE A 78 -0.60 -15.61 -4.94
N ARG A 79 -1.71 -15.55 -5.69
CA ARG A 79 -2.69 -16.63 -5.79
C ARG A 79 -2.04 -17.93 -6.28
N GLU A 80 -1.28 -17.88 -7.37
CA GLU A 80 -0.58 -19.07 -7.89
C GLU A 80 0.39 -19.66 -6.88
N ARG A 81 1.17 -18.80 -6.20
CA ARG A 81 2.13 -19.24 -5.19
C ARG A 81 1.43 -19.83 -3.96
N MET A 82 0.33 -19.25 -3.50
CA MET A 82 -0.47 -19.77 -2.40
C MET A 82 -1.09 -21.12 -2.74
N ILE A 83 -1.69 -21.28 -3.93
CA ILE A 83 -2.24 -22.57 -4.38
C ILE A 83 -1.14 -23.64 -4.38
N LYS A 84 0.07 -23.29 -4.85
CA LYS A 84 1.20 -24.23 -4.82
C LYS A 84 1.57 -24.64 -3.39
N VAL A 85 1.66 -23.69 -2.46
CA VAL A 85 1.92 -23.98 -1.05
C VAL A 85 0.84 -24.89 -0.47
N ILE A 86 -0.44 -24.58 -0.69
CA ILE A 86 -1.55 -25.37 -0.17
C ILE A 86 -1.49 -26.81 -0.69
N LYS A 87 -1.29 -26.99 -2.01
CA LYS A 87 -1.16 -28.32 -2.62
C LYS A 87 0.01 -29.10 -2.04
N GLU A 88 1.19 -28.49 -1.97
CA GLU A 88 2.37 -29.12 -1.39
C GLU A 88 2.18 -29.47 0.09
N THR A 89 1.50 -28.62 0.85
CA THR A 89 1.18 -28.87 2.27
C THR A 89 0.19 -30.01 2.43
N SER A 90 -0.88 -30.05 1.64
CA SER A 90 -1.88 -31.13 1.65
C SER A 90 -1.26 -32.47 1.24
N GLU A 91 -0.48 -32.51 0.16
CA GLU A 91 0.18 -33.73 -0.32
C GLU A 91 1.18 -34.31 0.69
N LYS A 92 1.88 -33.45 1.43
CA LYS A 92 2.87 -33.85 2.44
C LYS A 92 2.26 -33.96 3.85
N SER A 93 0.96 -33.71 4.01
CA SER A 93 0.31 -33.65 5.31
C SER A 93 0.25 -35.06 5.93
N PRO A 94 0.75 -35.26 7.16
CA PRO A 94 0.54 -36.52 7.88
C PRO A 94 -0.92 -36.72 8.32
N MET A 95 -1.75 -35.68 8.20
CA MET A 95 -3.15 -35.65 8.63
C MET A 95 -4.11 -35.55 7.44
N LYS A 96 -3.67 -35.97 6.25
CA LYS A 96 -4.48 -35.95 5.03
C LYS A 96 -5.81 -36.69 5.22
N ASP A 97 -6.88 -36.16 4.64
CA ASP A 97 -8.25 -36.69 4.70
C ASP A 97 -8.85 -36.70 6.12
N THR A 98 -8.26 -35.94 7.05
CA THR A 98 -8.79 -35.75 8.41
C THR A 98 -9.29 -34.32 8.64
N PRO A 99 -10.19 -34.09 9.61
CA PRO A 99 -10.59 -32.73 9.99
C PRO A 99 -9.43 -31.82 10.42
N LEU A 100 -8.29 -32.40 10.83
CA LEU A 100 -7.09 -31.65 11.22
C LEU A 100 -6.29 -31.14 10.01
N GLU A 101 -6.55 -31.65 8.80
CA GLU A 101 -5.90 -31.17 7.57
C GLU A 101 -6.18 -29.68 7.34
N GLY A 102 -7.43 -29.25 7.58
CA GLY A 102 -7.82 -27.85 7.46
C GLY A 102 -7.01 -26.92 8.34
N LEU A 103 -6.65 -27.33 9.57
CA LEU A 103 -5.82 -26.54 10.48
C LEU A 103 -4.37 -26.41 9.96
N ILE A 104 -3.83 -27.48 9.38
CA ILE A 104 -2.47 -27.47 8.79
C ILE A 104 -2.45 -26.55 7.57
N ILE A 105 -3.47 -26.65 6.71
CA ILE A 105 -3.62 -25.77 5.54
C ILE A 105 -3.79 -24.31 5.96
N GLN A 106 -4.64 -24.03 6.95
CA GLN A 106 -4.84 -22.68 7.49
C GLN A 106 -3.53 -22.08 8.02
N ASN A 107 -2.76 -22.85 8.79
CA ASN A 107 -1.47 -22.40 9.30
C ASN A 107 -0.45 -22.15 8.18
N ALA A 108 -0.42 -23.01 7.16
CA ALA A 108 0.43 -22.83 5.99
C ALA A 108 0.08 -21.57 5.20
N ILE A 109 -1.21 -21.28 5.03
CA ILE A 109 -1.71 -20.05 4.40
C ILE A 109 -1.26 -18.81 5.20
N GLY A 110 -1.45 -18.81 6.53
CA GLY A 110 -1.03 -17.72 7.40
C GLY A 110 0.49 -17.47 7.34
N THR A 111 1.28 -18.55 7.42
CA THR A 111 2.74 -18.48 7.34
C THR A 111 3.23 -17.96 5.98
N ALA A 112 2.62 -18.44 4.89
CA ALA A 112 2.95 -18.00 3.53
C ALA A 112 2.58 -16.53 3.32
N SER A 113 1.41 -16.11 3.81
CA SER A 113 0.94 -14.72 3.77
C SER A 113 1.94 -13.77 4.40
N GLU A 114 2.39 -14.06 5.63
CA GLU A 114 3.35 -13.21 6.33
C GLU A 114 4.71 -13.16 5.60
N LYS A 115 5.18 -14.31 5.10
CA LYS A 115 6.40 -14.37 4.29
C LYS A 115 6.28 -13.54 3.01
N TYR A 116 5.12 -13.56 2.35
CA TYR A 116 4.86 -12.77 1.15
C TYR A 116 4.79 -11.28 1.46
N LYS A 117 4.15 -10.86 2.56
CA LYS A 117 4.19 -9.45 3.01
C LYS A 117 5.63 -8.99 3.15
N VAL A 118 6.45 -9.69 3.92
CA VAL A 118 7.86 -9.32 4.13
C VAL A 118 8.63 -9.28 2.80
N HIS A 119 8.43 -10.27 1.92
CA HIS A 119 9.10 -10.34 0.62
C HIS A 119 8.72 -9.16 -0.29
N PHE A 120 7.42 -8.95 -0.53
CA PHE A 120 6.95 -7.90 -1.44
C PHE A 120 7.18 -6.50 -0.88
N LEU A 121 7.17 -6.31 0.43
CA LEU A 121 7.55 -5.04 1.05
C LEU A 121 9.01 -4.67 0.79
N LYS A 122 9.93 -5.64 0.79
CA LYS A 122 11.32 -5.42 0.38
C LYS A 122 11.43 -5.06 -1.10
N GLU A 123 10.55 -5.62 -1.94
CA GLU A 123 10.50 -5.36 -3.37
C GLU A 123 9.56 -4.22 -3.79
N ARG A 124 9.03 -3.43 -2.84
CA ARG A 124 8.02 -2.39 -3.10
C ARG A 124 8.45 -1.38 -4.17
N HIS A 125 9.74 -1.06 -4.22
CA HIS A 125 10.31 -0.12 -5.19
C HIS A 125 10.29 -0.69 -6.62
N LYS A 126 10.43 -2.01 -6.78
CA LYS A 126 10.31 -2.70 -8.08
C LYS A 126 8.86 -2.81 -8.52
N LEU A 127 7.95 -3.04 -7.57
CA LEU A 127 6.52 -3.15 -7.82
C LEU A 127 5.87 -1.79 -8.11
N GLY A 128 6.49 -0.70 -7.64
CA GLY A 128 5.94 0.64 -7.76
C GLY A 128 4.60 0.77 -7.03
N MET A 129 4.48 0.09 -5.89
CA MET A 129 3.29 0.06 -5.03
C MET A 129 3.66 0.53 -3.62
N THR A 130 2.69 1.11 -2.91
CA THR A 130 2.87 1.49 -1.50
C THR A 130 2.82 0.28 -0.57
N GLU A 131 3.34 0.44 0.64
CA GLU A 131 3.29 -0.60 1.67
C GLU A 131 1.86 -1.03 2.01
N GLN A 132 0.93 -0.06 2.09
CA GLN A 132 -0.49 -0.35 2.37
C GLN A 132 -1.13 -1.14 1.24
N GLU A 133 -0.85 -0.80 -0.02
CA GLU A 133 -1.38 -1.54 -1.17
C GLU A 133 -0.87 -2.97 -1.22
N ILE A 134 0.41 -3.20 -0.95
CA ILE A 134 0.98 -4.55 -0.91
C ILE A 134 0.33 -5.37 0.20
N LYS A 135 0.21 -4.82 1.42
CA LYS A 135 -0.44 -5.51 2.54
C LYS A 135 -1.89 -5.86 2.20
N SER A 136 -2.65 -4.90 1.66
CA SER A 136 -4.04 -5.10 1.25
C SER A 136 -4.19 -6.20 0.21
N VAL A 137 -3.34 -6.24 -0.82
CA VAL A 137 -3.42 -7.28 -1.86
C VAL A 137 -3.11 -8.65 -1.29
N VAL A 138 -2.08 -8.76 -0.43
CA VAL A 138 -1.75 -10.04 0.22
C VAL A 138 -2.89 -10.49 1.14
N ASP A 139 -3.47 -9.60 1.93
CA ASP A 139 -4.58 -9.91 2.84
C ASP A 139 -5.84 -10.34 2.07
N GLU A 140 -6.16 -9.66 0.97
CA GLU A 140 -7.29 -10.01 0.10
C GLU A 140 -7.13 -11.41 -0.48
N VAL A 141 -5.95 -11.75 -1.03
CA VAL A 141 -5.69 -13.10 -1.55
C VAL A 141 -5.69 -14.12 -0.43
N THR A 142 -5.14 -13.79 0.75
CA THR A 142 -5.13 -14.70 1.91
C THR A 142 -6.55 -15.06 2.30
N LYS A 143 -7.44 -14.07 2.41
CA LYS A 143 -8.85 -14.28 2.71
C LYS A 143 -9.53 -15.14 1.65
N GLU A 144 -9.32 -14.82 0.38
CA GLU A 144 -9.86 -15.60 -0.75
C GLU A 144 -9.42 -17.07 -0.70
N MET A 145 -8.16 -17.34 -0.35
CA MET A 145 -7.65 -18.71 -0.22
C MET A 145 -8.24 -19.43 1.00
N LEU A 146 -8.43 -18.75 2.12
CA LEU A 146 -9.05 -19.35 3.31
C LEU A 146 -10.50 -19.75 3.01
N GLU A 147 -11.30 -18.85 2.42
CA GLU A 147 -12.68 -19.13 2.02
C GLU A 147 -12.73 -20.29 1.01
N ARG A 148 -11.86 -20.28 0.00
CA ARG A 148 -11.88 -21.32 -1.05
C ARG A 148 -11.51 -22.74 -0.58
N PHE A 149 -10.66 -22.87 0.45
CA PHE A 149 -10.08 -24.15 0.85
C PHE A 149 -10.56 -24.65 2.22
N LEU A 150 -11.25 -23.81 3.01
CA LEU A 150 -11.71 -24.16 4.36
C LEU A 150 -13.23 -24.00 4.57
N GLU A 151 -13.97 -23.41 3.62
CA GLU A 151 -15.44 -23.49 3.55
C GLU A 151 -15.88 -24.59 2.57
#